data_AF-A0A246DMS1-F1
#
_entry.id   AF-A0A246DMS1-F1
#
_cell.length_a   1.000
_cell.length_b   1.000
_cell.length_c   1.000
_cell.angle_alpha   90.00
_cell.angle_beta   90.00
_cell.angle_gamma   90.00
#
_symmetry.space_group_name_H-M   'P 1'
#
loop_
_entity.id
_entity.type
_entity.pdbx_description
1 polymer ?
#
loop_
_entity_poly.entity_id
_entity_poly.type
_entity_poly.pdbx_seq_one_letter_code
_entity_poly.pdbx_strand_id
1 'polypeptide(L)'
;MPRNPSTGIYSKPAGTTPSVGQVIDPAPWNALTTDLGNEITNSLPRDGSAPMTAPLKAASGTVSAPGIGFATNPQTGLYLKGGGLLGFTQNGVDVGFDKASVYAAKSGDYTAVASDDNAVHRFTQAAMLTLSAAATLGANWHYCVIADGGDVTIDPTGSETIDGAATLVLKNGHSVNIICSGAAFFTDKVYSRIQSKADSSAVGDFVVGLILSNNGSSPNTHIDFTSGSARSGASFVSSAASFTKRVTGTFAAGTGAGGLDAGAVAANATYFAYALRKDADLSFDVVFSTSPIIGGITTTLLTGYTIVKCIGVVLTDGSSNIRPFVLYPRDEYTFVTPVKDAANAAISTTSTFLALTVPNGARVKAKLRFQYTSSATTAAALFSDPSQGILAASIGNDGGNVGSVQVAGNYAIGSADIWTNTNKQIRQVAGAAGNIWMWTDGFYFPCGRAA
;
A
#
# COMPACT_ATOMS: atom_id res chain seq x y z
N MET A 1 -76.11 32.25 4.35
CA MET A 1 -76.33 33.08 3.15
C MET A 1 -76.41 32.19 1.92
N PRO A 2 -77.31 32.40 0.94
CA PRO A 2 -77.18 31.72 -0.33
C PRO A 2 -76.04 32.41 -1.07
N ARG A 3 -74.80 32.14 -0.68
CA ARG A 3 -73.74 32.11 -1.67
C ARG A 3 -74.19 31.07 -2.66
N ASN A 4 -74.22 31.43 -3.92
CA ASN A 4 -74.45 30.43 -4.93
C ASN A 4 -73.38 29.33 -4.73
N PRO A 5 -73.77 28.07 -4.44
CA PRO A 5 -72.83 27.02 -4.06
C PRO A 5 -71.81 26.69 -5.15
N SER A 6 -72.04 27.13 -6.40
CA SER A 6 -71.10 26.97 -7.50
C SER A 6 -70.19 28.17 -7.76
N THR A 7 -70.46 29.36 -7.20
CA THR A 7 -69.66 30.58 -7.47
C THR A 7 -69.15 31.29 -6.22
N GLY A 8 -69.68 31.00 -5.03
CA GLY A 8 -69.28 31.66 -3.78
C GLY A 8 -69.67 33.15 -3.68
N ILE A 9 -70.34 33.69 -4.71
CA ILE A 9 -70.77 35.09 -4.79
C ILE A 9 -72.02 35.28 -3.92
N TYR A 10 -72.01 36.32 -3.10
CA TYR A 10 -73.14 36.72 -2.26
C TYR A 10 -74.17 37.54 -3.07
N SER A 11 -75.45 37.24 -2.87
CA SER A 11 -76.58 38.05 -3.34
C SER A 11 -77.49 38.44 -2.19
N LYS A 12 -77.83 39.72 -2.11
CA LYS A 12 -78.65 40.28 -1.02
C LYS A 12 -80.08 39.71 -1.06
N PRO A 13 -80.62 39.22 0.07
CA PRO A 13 -82.01 38.76 0.14
C PRO A 13 -83.02 39.87 -0.17
N ALA A 14 -84.08 39.56 -0.91
CA ALA A 14 -85.14 40.51 -1.25
C ALA A 14 -85.84 41.05 0.01
N GLY A 15 -86.28 42.32 -0.01
CA GLY A 15 -86.99 42.94 1.11
C GLY A 15 -86.10 43.38 2.29
N THR A 16 -84.78 43.21 2.21
CA THR A 16 -83.83 43.60 3.29
C THR A 16 -83.16 44.96 3.05
N THR A 17 -83.70 45.79 2.15
CA THR A 17 -83.20 47.14 1.87
C THR A 17 -84.02 48.16 2.64
N PRO A 18 -83.46 48.80 3.69
CA PRO A 18 -84.16 49.86 4.39
C PRO A 18 -84.43 51.04 3.45
N SER A 19 -85.60 51.66 3.59
CA SER A 19 -85.96 52.89 2.89
C SER A 19 -86.23 53.99 3.91
N VAL A 20 -85.84 55.23 3.61
CA VAL A 20 -85.98 56.36 4.54
C VAL A 20 -87.45 56.56 4.89
N GLY A 21 -87.75 56.65 6.19
CA GLY A 21 -89.10 56.91 6.70
C GLY A 21 -90.05 55.70 6.71
N GLN A 22 -89.59 54.49 6.36
CA GLN A 22 -90.38 53.26 6.42
C GLN A 22 -89.97 52.39 7.62
N VAL A 23 -90.95 51.74 8.27
CA VAL A 23 -90.69 50.75 9.32
C VAL A 23 -90.08 49.50 8.67
N ILE A 24 -88.96 49.02 9.21
CA ILE A 24 -88.30 47.79 8.73
C ILE A 24 -89.15 46.59 9.14
N ASP A 25 -89.48 45.72 8.19
CA ASP A 25 -90.09 44.43 8.50
C ASP A 25 -89.09 43.58 9.29
N PRO A 26 -89.40 43.23 10.56
CA PRO A 26 -88.48 42.49 11.40
C PRO A 26 -88.19 41.08 10.89
N ALA A 27 -89.09 40.46 10.11
CA ALA A 27 -88.90 39.09 9.64
C ALA A 27 -87.72 38.94 8.66
N PRO A 28 -87.68 39.63 7.49
CA PRO A 28 -86.56 39.54 6.56
C PRO A 28 -85.27 40.12 7.16
N TRP A 29 -85.36 41.10 8.06
CA TRP A 29 -84.20 41.68 8.73
C TRP A 29 -83.53 40.71 9.71
N ASN A 30 -84.29 40.04 10.58
CA ASN A 30 -83.76 39.05 11.52
C ASN A 30 -83.19 37.81 10.82
N ALA A 31 -83.77 37.42 9.68
CA ALA A 31 -83.22 36.38 8.84
C ALA A 31 -81.85 36.77 8.28
N LEU A 32 -81.69 38.01 7.78
CA LEU A 32 -80.41 38.53 7.30
C LEU A 32 -79.34 38.55 8.39
N THR A 33 -79.64 39.04 9.59
CA THR A 33 -78.66 39.11 10.69
C THR A 33 -78.25 37.73 11.21
N THR A 34 -79.19 36.79 11.30
CA THR A 34 -78.89 35.39 11.65
C THR A 34 -77.96 34.75 10.61
N ASP A 35 -78.24 34.98 9.33
CA ASP A 35 -77.43 34.48 8.22
C ASP A 35 -76.00 35.03 8.20
N LEU A 36 -75.83 36.32 8.51
CA LEU A 36 -74.52 36.96 8.64
C LEU A 36 -73.73 36.38 9.83
N GLY A 37 -74.39 36.15 10.97
CA GLY A 37 -73.76 35.51 12.13
C GLY A 37 -73.27 34.09 11.82
N ASN A 38 -74.08 33.30 11.11
CA ASN A 38 -73.70 31.97 10.65
C ASN A 38 -72.50 32.01 9.69
N GLU A 39 -72.47 32.95 8.76
CA GLU A 39 -71.34 33.07 7.84
C GLU A 39 -70.05 33.44 8.56
N ILE A 40 -70.10 34.45 9.45
CA ILE A 40 -68.92 34.87 10.22
C ILE A 40 -68.40 33.69 11.05
N THR A 41 -69.31 32.94 11.69
CA THR A 41 -69.00 31.74 12.47
C THR A 41 -68.37 30.63 11.61
N ASN A 42 -68.85 30.45 10.37
CA ASN A 42 -68.36 29.43 9.44
C ASN A 42 -67.15 29.90 8.61
N SER A 43 -66.72 31.15 8.73
CA SER A 43 -65.56 31.69 8.04
C SER A 43 -64.28 31.42 8.84
N LEU A 44 -63.17 31.16 8.14
CA LEU A 44 -61.88 31.01 8.79
C LEU A 44 -61.31 32.39 9.14
N PRO A 45 -61.07 32.70 10.42
CA PRO A 45 -60.57 34.01 10.81
C PRO A 45 -59.07 34.13 10.51
N ARG A 46 -58.68 35.27 9.93
CA ARG A 46 -57.29 35.52 9.45
C ARG A 46 -56.27 35.70 10.58
N ASP A 47 -56.73 35.93 11.80
CA ASP A 47 -55.91 36.04 13.00
C ASP A 47 -55.63 34.67 13.67
N GLY A 48 -56.17 33.58 13.12
CA GLY A 48 -55.98 32.23 13.64
C GLY A 48 -56.82 31.91 14.88
N SER A 49 -57.81 32.74 15.21
CA SER A 49 -58.67 32.55 16.39
C SER A 49 -59.55 31.29 16.35
N ALA A 50 -59.75 30.67 15.18
CA ALA A 50 -60.46 29.39 15.03
C ALA A 50 -59.74 28.45 14.03
N PRO A 51 -59.71 27.13 14.29
CA PRO A 51 -59.08 26.15 13.41
C PRO A 51 -59.98 25.75 12.22
N MET A 52 -59.39 25.18 11.17
CA MET A 52 -60.14 24.47 10.13
C MET A 52 -60.72 23.17 10.71
N THR A 53 -62.04 22.98 10.63
CA THR A 53 -62.73 21.77 11.12
C THR A 53 -62.81 20.66 10.06
N ALA A 54 -62.37 20.94 8.83
CA ALA A 54 -62.27 19.98 7.73
C ALA A 54 -60.93 20.17 6.96
N PRO A 55 -60.40 19.14 6.26
CA PRO A 55 -59.16 19.27 5.49
C PRO A 55 -59.25 20.32 4.38
N LEU A 56 -58.14 21.02 4.12
CA LEU A 56 -57.99 21.90 2.97
C LEU A 56 -57.97 21.08 1.67
N LYS A 57 -58.94 21.28 0.79
CA LYS A 57 -58.98 20.67 -0.54
C LYS A 57 -58.40 21.64 -1.56
N ALA A 58 -57.22 21.33 -2.11
CA ALA A 58 -56.59 22.08 -3.19
C ALA A 58 -56.88 21.44 -4.56
N ALA A 59 -56.79 22.23 -5.63
CA ALA A 59 -56.73 21.67 -6.98
C ALA A 59 -55.45 20.81 -7.13
N SER A 60 -55.46 19.79 -7.99
CA SER A 60 -54.28 18.94 -8.18
C SER A 60 -53.05 19.74 -8.62
N GLY A 61 -53.23 20.74 -9.49
CA GLY A 61 -52.14 21.55 -10.02
C GLY A 61 -51.14 20.75 -10.86
N THR A 62 -50.08 21.42 -11.29
CA THR A 62 -48.94 20.86 -12.01
C THR A 62 -47.64 21.44 -11.45
N VAL A 63 -46.49 20.92 -11.89
CA VAL A 63 -45.18 21.48 -11.54
C VAL A 63 -45.06 22.96 -11.91
N SER A 64 -45.69 23.40 -13.01
CA SER A 64 -45.68 24.80 -13.47
C SER A 64 -46.80 25.65 -12.91
N ALA A 65 -47.82 25.04 -12.28
CA ALA A 65 -48.99 25.71 -11.70
C ALA A 65 -49.50 24.90 -10.48
N PRO A 66 -48.82 25.00 -9.32
CA PRO A 66 -49.19 24.27 -8.11
C PRO A 66 -50.61 24.62 -7.62
N GLY A 67 -51.28 23.63 -7.02
CA GLY A 67 -52.62 23.80 -6.45
C GLY A 67 -52.65 24.71 -5.21
N ILE A 68 -51.53 24.77 -4.49
CA ILE A 68 -51.27 25.77 -3.44
C ILE A 68 -50.01 26.52 -3.85
N GLY A 69 -50.13 27.78 -4.26
CA GLY A 69 -49.01 28.59 -4.74
C GLY A 69 -48.95 29.98 -4.11
N PHE A 70 -47.82 30.66 -4.32
CA PHE A 70 -47.62 32.03 -3.84
C PHE A 70 -48.05 33.06 -4.89
N ALA A 71 -48.77 34.12 -4.48
CA ALA A 71 -49.29 35.12 -5.41
C ALA A 71 -48.20 35.83 -6.24
N THR A 72 -47.05 36.13 -5.61
CA THR A 72 -45.91 36.79 -6.27
C THR A 72 -45.03 35.83 -7.06
N ASN A 73 -45.17 34.52 -6.86
CA ASN A 73 -44.44 33.48 -7.58
C ASN A 73 -45.36 32.27 -7.78
N PRO A 74 -46.21 32.31 -8.82
CA PRO A 74 -47.26 31.32 -9.02
C PRO A 74 -46.71 29.94 -9.39
N GLN A 75 -45.41 29.81 -9.68
CA GLN A 75 -44.76 28.56 -10.04
C GLN A 75 -44.08 27.87 -8.84
N THR A 76 -44.21 28.41 -7.63
CA THR A 76 -43.66 27.83 -6.40
C THR A 76 -44.80 27.40 -5.48
N GLY A 77 -44.77 26.16 -4.97
CA GLY A 77 -45.87 25.64 -4.16
C GLY A 77 -45.98 24.12 -4.06
N LEU A 78 -47.18 23.65 -3.72
CA LEU A 78 -47.55 22.23 -3.59
C LEU A 78 -48.47 21.80 -4.74
N TYR A 79 -48.20 20.63 -5.31
CA TYR A 79 -49.00 20.03 -6.36
C TYR A 79 -49.12 18.51 -6.17
N LEU A 80 -50.10 17.88 -6.82
CA LEU A 80 -50.25 16.43 -6.85
C LEU A 80 -49.45 15.88 -8.04
N LYS A 81 -48.36 15.17 -7.75
CA LYS A 81 -47.43 14.63 -8.77
C LYS A 81 -48.02 13.46 -9.57
N GLY A 82 -49.19 12.96 -9.15
CA GLY A 82 -49.80 11.72 -9.62
C GLY A 82 -49.49 10.55 -8.67
N GLY A 83 -50.24 9.45 -8.79
CA GLY A 83 -50.01 8.23 -7.99
C GLY A 83 -50.18 8.38 -6.47
N GLY A 84 -50.83 9.46 -6.01
CA GLY A 84 -50.98 9.76 -4.57
C GLY A 84 -49.78 10.46 -3.93
N LEU A 85 -48.77 10.88 -4.71
CA LEU A 85 -47.57 11.55 -4.21
C LEU A 85 -47.73 13.07 -4.15
N LEU A 86 -47.28 13.66 -3.04
CA LEU A 86 -47.14 15.10 -2.89
C LEU A 86 -45.90 15.58 -3.65
N GLY A 87 -46.07 16.59 -4.48
CA GLY A 87 -44.99 17.28 -5.18
C GLY A 87 -44.78 18.68 -4.61
N PHE A 88 -43.52 19.10 -4.59
CA PHE A 88 -43.12 20.47 -4.29
C PHE A 88 -42.51 21.04 -5.56
N THR A 89 -42.83 22.29 -5.88
CA THR A 89 -42.25 22.98 -7.02
C THR A 89 -41.65 24.30 -6.59
N GLN A 90 -40.51 24.64 -7.17
CA GLN A 90 -39.86 25.94 -7.01
C GLN A 90 -39.53 26.48 -8.39
N ASN A 91 -40.07 27.65 -8.73
CA ASN A 91 -39.92 28.27 -10.04
C ASN A 91 -40.25 27.32 -11.21
N GLY A 92 -41.26 26.46 -11.04
CA GLY A 92 -41.70 25.54 -12.10
C GLY A 92 -40.85 24.28 -12.23
N VAL A 93 -39.93 24.01 -11.29
CA VAL A 93 -39.08 22.82 -11.23
C VAL A 93 -39.48 21.96 -10.04
N ASP A 94 -39.60 20.65 -10.26
CA ASP A 94 -39.89 19.69 -9.21
C ASP A 94 -38.73 19.61 -8.20
N VAL A 95 -39.06 19.64 -6.92
CA VAL A 95 -38.11 19.49 -5.83
C VAL A 95 -38.14 18.04 -5.37
N GLY A 96 -37.07 17.31 -5.65
CA GLY A 96 -36.86 15.95 -5.18
C GLY A 96 -36.27 15.92 -3.77
N PHE A 97 -36.65 14.91 -2.99
CA PHE A 97 -36.00 14.57 -1.72
C PHE A 97 -35.34 13.22 -1.87
N ASP A 98 -34.20 13.08 -1.20
CA ASP A 98 -33.55 11.79 -1.07
C ASP A 98 -34.40 10.84 -0.20
N LYS A 99 -34.22 9.53 -0.37
CA LYS A 99 -34.85 8.56 0.50
C LYS A 99 -34.27 8.65 1.90
N ALA A 100 -35.04 8.23 2.89
CA ALA A 100 -34.53 8.11 4.25
C ALA A 100 -33.36 7.13 4.28
N SER A 101 -32.26 7.52 4.93
CA SER A 101 -31.14 6.60 5.14
C SER A 101 -31.54 5.51 6.13
N VAL A 102 -31.37 4.25 5.73
CA VAL A 102 -31.72 3.06 6.53
C VAL A 102 -30.45 2.26 6.81
N TYR A 103 -30.21 1.95 8.08
CA TYR A 103 -29.12 1.08 8.49
C TYR A 103 -29.59 -0.38 8.61
N ALA A 104 -28.81 -1.33 8.08
CA ALA A 104 -29.01 -2.75 8.35
C ALA A 104 -27.69 -3.53 8.42
N ALA A 105 -27.63 -4.51 9.33
CA ALA A 105 -26.56 -5.48 9.36
C ALA A 105 -26.86 -6.65 8.42
N LYS A 106 -25.86 -7.12 7.68
CA LYS A 106 -25.93 -8.29 6.78
C LYS A 106 -24.92 -9.33 7.27
N SER A 107 -25.38 -10.56 7.49
CA SER A 107 -24.53 -11.66 7.99
C SER A 107 -24.08 -12.63 6.89
N GLY A 108 -24.22 -12.24 5.62
CA GLY A 108 -23.91 -13.05 4.45
C GLY A 108 -24.24 -12.28 3.17
N ASP A 109 -24.31 -13.01 2.05
CA ASP A 109 -24.52 -12.45 0.72
C ASP A 109 -25.82 -11.64 0.62
N TYR A 110 -25.79 -10.60 -0.21
CA TYR A 110 -26.93 -9.70 -0.39
C TYR A 110 -27.00 -9.13 -1.80
N THR A 111 -28.20 -9.04 -2.35
CA THR A 111 -28.47 -8.34 -3.61
C THR A 111 -29.04 -6.95 -3.32
N ALA A 112 -28.28 -5.91 -3.61
CA ALA A 112 -28.75 -4.53 -3.50
C ALA A 112 -29.79 -4.21 -4.58
N VAL A 113 -30.91 -3.63 -4.16
CA VAL A 113 -32.09 -3.34 -4.97
C VAL A 113 -32.42 -1.84 -4.93
N ALA A 114 -33.37 -1.40 -5.76
CA ALA A 114 -33.75 0.01 -5.84
C ALA A 114 -34.30 0.59 -4.52
N SER A 115 -34.80 -0.24 -3.60
CA SER A 115 -35.22 0.20 -2.27
C SER A 115 -34.07 0.51 -1.32
N ASP A 116 -32.85 0.04 -1.62
CA ASP A 116 -31.65 0.28 -0.82
C ASP A 116 -30.98 1.62 -1.14
N ASP A 117 -31.64 2.47 -1.93
CA ASP A 117 -31.17 3.82 -2.21
C ASP A 117 -31.05 4.62 -0.90
N ASN A 118 -29.88 5.24 -0.69
CA ASN A 118 -29.42 5.88 0.54
C ASN A 118 -29.24 4.94 1.76
N ALA A 119 -29.26 3.61 1.57
CA ALA A 119 -29.05 2.67 2.68
C ALA A 119 -27.57 2.58 3.11
N VAL A 120 -27.38 2.23 4.38
CA VAL A 120 -26.09 1.87 4.98
C VAL A 120 -26.14 0.42 5.39
N HIS A 121 -25.47 -0.45 4.65
CA HIS A 121 -25.38 -1.87 5.01
C HIS A 121 -24.01 -2.22 5.56
N ARG A 122 -24.03 -2.82 6.75
CA ARG A 122 -22.84 -3.32 7.43
C ARG A 122 -22.78 -4.84 7.36
N PHE A 123 -21.78 -5.35 6.67
CA PHE A 123 -21.53 -6.79 6.56
C PHE A 123 -20.68 -7.25 7.73
N THR A 124 -21.21 -8.16 8.54
CA THR A 124 -20.56 -8.65 9.76
C THR A 124 -19.73 -9.92 9.54
N GLN A 125 -19.62 -10.37 8.29
CA GLN A 125 -18.87 -11.54 7.84
C GLN A 125 -18.41 -11.31 6.39
N ALA A 126 -17.55 -12.18 5.88
CA ALA A 126 -17.22 -12.18 4.46
C ALA A 126 -18.47 -12.48 3.63
N ALA A 127 -18.69 -11.72 2.56
CA ALA A 127 -19.92 -11.79 1.78
C ALA A 127 -19.73 -11.33 0.34
N MET A 128 -20.60 -11.82 -0.54
CA MET A 128 -20.83 -11.29 -1.86
C MET A 128 -21.98 -10.28 -1.82
N LEU A 129 -21.68 -9.04 -2.16
CA LEU A 129 -22.65 -7.98 -2.38
C LEU A 129 -22.87 -7.83 -3.88
N THR A 130 -24.01 -8.29 -4.34
CA THR A 130 -24.41 -8.22 -5.73
C THR A 130 -25.20 -6.92 -5.95
N LEU A 131 -24.78 -6.04 -6.87
CA LEU A 131 -25.54 -4.84 -7.22
C LEU A 131 -26.48 -5.16 -8.38
N SER A 132 -27.79 -4.93 -8.22
CA SER A 132 -28.73 -5.06 -9.35
C SER A 132 -28.30 -4.18 -10.53
N ALA A 133 -28.67 -4.56 -11.75
CA ALA A 133 -28.29 -3.86 -12.98
C ALA A 133 -28.45 -2.33 -12.87
N ALA A 134 -27.46 -1.57 -13.38
CA ALA A 134 -27.39 -0.13 -13.18
C ALA A 134 -28.60 0.61 -13.75
N ALA A 135 -29.14 0.11 -14.88
CA ALA A 135 -30.34 0.63 -15.51
C ALA A 135 -31.60 0.43 -14.63
N THR A 136 -31.64 -0.61 -13.80
CA THR A 136 -32.74 -0.90 -12.88
C THR A 136 -32.66 -0.05 -11.62
N LEU A 137 -31.45 0.15 -11.07
CA LEU A 137 -31.23 0.99 -9.91
C LEU A 137 -31.42 2.48 -10.24
N GLY A 138 -31.09 2.87 -11.47
CA GLY A 138 -31.28 4.23 -11.98
C GLY A 138 -30.14 5.18 -11.61
N ALA A 139 -30.08 6.31 -12.31
CA ALA A 139 -29.10 7.35 -12.02
C ALA A 139 -29.32 7.97 -10.64
N ASN A 140 -28.22 8.26 -9.95
CA ASN A 140 -28.16 8.81 -8.59
C ASN A 140 -28.53 7.84 -7.46
N TRP A 141 -28.86 6.59 -7.77
CA TRP A 141 -28.93 5.56 -6.73
C TRP A 141 -27.59 5.49 -6.01
N HIS A 142 -27.60 5.58 -4.69
CA HIS A 142 -26.36 5.58 -3.91
C HIS A 142 -26.50 4.75 -2.65
N TYR A 143 -25.38 4.23 -2.18
CA TYR A 143 -25.38 3.16 -1.19
C TYR A 143 -24.06 3.09 -0.45
N CYS A 144 -24.12 2.97 0.87
CA CYS A 144 -22.94 2.84 1.72
C CYS A 144 -22.75 1.39 2.16
N VAL A 145 -21.54 0.88 1.96
CA VAL A 145 -21.15 -0.48 2.34
C VAL A 145 -20.05 -0.41 3.37
N ILE A 146 -20.22 -1.14 4.48
CA ILE A 146 -19.23 -1.28 5.55
C ILE A 146 -18.86 -2.75 5.67
N ALA A 147 -17.57 -3.09 5.56
CA ALA A 147 -17.04 -4.42 5.85
C ALA A 147 -16.55 -4.48 7.30
N ASP A 148 -17.27 -5.17 8.19
CA ASP A 148 -17.07 -5.20 9.65
C ASP A 148 -17.14 -6.64 10.20
N GLY A 149 -16.39 -7.55 9.59
CA GLY A 149 -16.29 -8.95 9.99
C GLY A 149 -15.76 -9.90 8.92
N GLY A 150 -15.45 -9.39 7.73
CA GLY A 150 -14.79 -10.11 6.64
C GLY A 150 -14.78 -9.27 5.36
N ASP A 151 -14.08 -9.76 4.33
CA ASP A 151 -14.02 -9.06 3.04
C ASP A 151 -15.37 -9.12 2.33
N VAL A 152 -15.80 -7.98 1.76
CA VAL A 152 -17.03 -7.90 0.95
C VAL A 152 -16.65 -7.76 -0.51
N THR A 153 -17.07 -8.73 -1.34
CA THR A 153 -16.90 -8.68 -2.79
C THR A 153 -18.11 -8.01 -3.40
N ILE A 154 -17.93 -6.82 -3.96
CA ILE A 154 -18.99 -6.02 -4.59
C ILE A 154 -18.98 -6.31 -6.09
N ASP A 155 -20.11 -6.80 -6.59
CA ASP A 155 -20.25 -7.35 -7.94
C ASP A 155 -21.52 -6.81 -8.63
N PRO A 156 -21.39 -5.88 -9.59
CA PRO A 156 -22.48 -5.50 -10.48
C PRO A 156 -23.04 -6.68 -11.29
N THR A 157 -24.36 -6.92 -11.23
CA THR A 157 -25.01 -7.93 -12.09
C THR A 157 -25.10 -7.43 -13.52
N GLY A 158 -24.28 -7.99 -14.40
CA GLY A 158 -24.37 -7.79 -15.83
C GLY A 158 -23.01 -7.56 -16.47
N SER A 159 -22.94 -6.65 -17.44
CA SER A 159 -21.69 -6.23 -18.10
C SER A 159 -21.19 -4.89 -17.57
N GLU A 160 -21.85 -4.35 -16.55
CA GLU A 160 -21.50 -3.11 -15.89
C GLU A 160 -20.19 -3.22 -15.10
N THR A 161 -19.55 -2.09 -14.89
CA THR A 161 -18.33 -1.99 -14.10
C THR A 161 -18.58 -1.19 -12.83
N ILE A 162 -17.88 -1.54 -11.76
CA ILE A 162 -17.64 -0.66 -10.62
C ILE A 162 -16.23 -0.07 -10.75
N ASP A 163 -16.14 1.24 -10.83
CA ASP A 163 -14.86 1.95 -10.97
C ASP A 163 -14.03 1.55 -12.21
N GLY A 164 -14.67 1.00 -13.25
CA GLY A 164 -14.01 0.47 -14.44
C GLY A 164 -13.55 -1.00 -14.32
N ALA A 165 -13.80 -1.65 -13.19
CA ALA A 165 -13.53 -3.08 -12.96
C ALA A 165 -14.84 -3.88 -12.88
N ALA A 166 -14.76 -5.20 -13.15
CA ALA A 166 -15.92 -6.09 -13.02
C ALA A 166 -16.36 -6.25 -11.56
N THR A 167 -15.43 -6.25 -10.59
CA THR A 167 -15.73 -6.36 -9.17
C THR A 167 -14.83 -5.45 -8.34
N LEU A 168 -15.27 -5.10 -7.14
CA LEU A 168 -14.48 -4.41 -6.12
C LEU A 168 -14.46 -5.24 -4.84
N VAL A 169 -13.28 -5.61 -4.36
CA VAL A 169 -13.14 -6.27 -3.04
C VAL A 169 -12.86 -5.22 -1.97
N LEU A 170 -13.87 -4.93 -1.15
CA LEU A 170 -13.75 -4.09 0.03
C LEU A 170 -13.20 -4.93 1.19
N LYS A 171 -11.98 -4.62 1.62
CA LYS A 171 -11.31 -5.33 2.71
C LYS A 171 -11.99 -5.05 4.05
N ASN A 172 -11.99 -6.05 4.91
CA ASN A 172 -12.49 -5.91 6.28
C ASN A 172 -11.90 -4.67 6.99
N GLY A 173 -12.73 -3.91 7.70
CA GLY A 173 -12.35 -2.68 8.40
C GLY A 173 -12.50 -1.39 7.56
N HIS A 174 -12.97 -1.48 6.32
CA HIS A 174 -13.16 -0.34 5.43
C HIS A 174 -14.63 -0.13 5.05
N SER A 175 -14.93 1.07 4.55
CA SER A 175 -16.23 1.43 3.97
C SER A 175 -16.06 2.11 2.62
N VAL A 176 -17.15 2.13 1.85
CA VAL A 176 -17.22 2.81 0.56
C VAL A 176 -18.62 3.34 0.30
N ASN A 177 -18.70 4.54 -0.27
CA ASN A 177 -19.93 5.06 -0.84
C ASN A 177 -19.94 4.79 -2.35
N ILE A 178 -21.01 4.15 -2.82
CA ILE A 178 -21.25 3.79 -4.21
C ILE A 178 -22.32 4.71 -4.79
N ILE A 179 -22.13 5.15 -6.03
CA ILE A 179 -23.11 5.93 -6.80
C ILE A 179 -23.30 5.26 -8.16
N CYS A 180 -24.56 5.09 -8.58
CA CYS A 180 -24.96 4.59 -9.88
C CYS A 180 -25.17 5.74 -10.87
N SER A 181 -24.60 5.63 -12.07
CA SER A 181 -24.86 6.56 -13.17
C SER A 181 -26.08 6.21 -14.02
N GLY A 182 -26.74 5.08 -13.73
CA GLY A 182 -27.72 4.43 -14.61
C GLY A 182 -27.10 3.49 -15.65
N ALA A 183 -25.77 3.43 -15.76
CA ALA A 183 -25.05 2.52 -16.66
C ALA A 183 -23.83 1.84 -16.02
N ALA A 184 -23.23 2.45 -14.99
CA ALA A 184 -22.08 1.92 -14.27
C ALA A 184 -22.11 2.40 -12.81
N PHE A 185 -21.23 1.82 -12.00
CA PHE A 185 -21.07 2.17 -10.60
C PHE A 185 -19.73 2.84 -10.35
N PHE A 186 -19.73 3.82 -9.45
CA PHE A 186 -18.55 4.57 -9.06
C PHE A 186 -18.47 4.65 -7.55
N THR A 187 -17.25 4.59 -7.03
CA THR A 187 -17.00 4.86 -5.61
C THR A 187 -16.48 6.28 -5.39
N ASP A 188 -16.43 6.71 -4.13
CA ASP A 188 -15.70 7.92 -3.70
C ASP A 188 -14.17 7.84 -3.90
N LYS A 189 -13.65 6.70 -4.38
CA LYS A 189 -12.24 6.38 -4.63
C LYS A 189 -11.33 6.45 -3.39
N VAL A 190 -11.86 6.62 -2.19
CA VAL A 190 -11.03 6.75 -0.97
C VAL A 190 -10.29 5.44 -0.71
N TYR A 191 -11.01 4.32 -0.78
CA TYR A 191 -10.46 2.99 -0.56
C TYR A 191 -9.44 2.59 -1.65
N SER A 192 -9.75 2.82 -2.94
CA SER A 192 -8.83 2.51 -4.04
C SER A 192 -7.54 3.34 -3.97
N ARG A 193 -7.62 4.59 -3.50
CA ARG A 193 -6.44 5.44 -3.24
C ARG A 193 -5.61 4.96 -2.06
N ILE A 194 -6.22 4.50 -0.98
CA ILE A 194 -5.51 3.91 0.18
C ILE A 194 -4.74 2.65 -0.25
N GLN A 195 -5.36 1.75 -1.03
CA GLN A 195 -4.65 0.59 -1.56
C GLN A 195 -3.46 0.99 -2.45
N SER A 196 -3.63 1.97 -3.36
CA SER A 196 -2.55 2.41 -4.24
C SER A 196 -1.36 3.06 -3.50
N LYS A 197 -1.57 3.60 -2.29
CA LYS A 197 -0.50 4.20 -1.47
C LYS A 197 0.29 3.17 -0.67
N ALA A 198 -0.31 2.03 -0.33
CA ALA A 198 0.43 0.91 0.26
C ALA A 198 1.46 0.34 -0.72
N ASP A 199 1.18 0.37 -2.02
CA ASP A 199 2.02 -0.18 -3.10
C ASP A 199 3.06 0.81 -3.68
N SER A 200 3.50 1.83 -2.93
CA SER A 200 4.40 2.88 -3.45
C SER A 200 5.82 2.38 -3.77
N SER A 201 5.94 1.65 -4.88
CA SER A 201 7.13 1.28 -5.65
C SER A 201 7.98 2.48 -6.12
N ALA A 202 7.52 3.71 -5.87
CA ALA A 202 8.25 4.95 -6.13
C ALA A 202 9.43 5.20 -5.17
N VAL A 203 9.52 4.47 -4.05
CA VAL A 203 10.73 4.44 -3.22
C VAL A 203 11.57 3.25 -3.65
N GLY A 204 12.71 3.54 -4.28
CA GLY A 204 13.64 2.51 -4.74
C GLY A 204 14.17 1.62 -3.61
N ASP A 205 14.85 0.56 -3.99
CA ASP A 205 15.48 -0.36 -3.06
C ASP A 205 16.59 0.32 -2.25
N PHE A 206 16.60 0.11 -0.93
CA PHE A 206 17.62 0.70 -0.06
C PHE A 206 17.93 -0.16 1.17
N VAL A 207 19.10 0.11 1.75
CA VAL A 207 19.44 -0.24 3.13
C VAL A 207 19.97 1.04 3.80
N VAL A 208 19.39 1.41 4.95
CA VAL A 208 19.84 2.55 5.76
C VAL A 208 20.15 2.03 7.16
N GLY A 209 21.35 2.32 7.66
CA GLY A 209 21.81 1.73 8.91
C GLY A 209 21.95 0.21 8.77
N LEU A 210 21.43 -0.53 9.75
CA LEU A 210 21.59 -1.98 9.86
C LEU A 210 23.05 -2.40 9.66
N ILE A 211 24.01 -1.61 10.13
CA ILE A 211 25.45 -1.84 9.91
C ILE A 211 25.85 -3.06 10.73
N LEU A 212 26.49 -4.03 10.06
CA LEU A 212 26.96 -5.26 10.68
C LEU A 212 28.32 -5.01 11.37
N SER A 213 28.49 -5.58 12.56
CA SER A 213 29.79 -5.66 13.23
C SER A 213 29.91 -6.93 14.06
N ASN A 214 31.13 -7.40 14.30
CA ASN A 214 31.37 -8.40 15.33
C ASN A 214 30.84 -7.90 16.68
N ASN A 215 30.17 -8.77 17.44
CA ASN A 215 29.64 -8.40 18.75
C ASN A 215 30.76 -8.11 19.76
N GLY A 216 30.55 -7.12 20.62
CA GLY A 216 31.56 -6.68 21.59
C GLY A 216 31.92 -7.71 22.68
N SER A 217 30.99 -8.61 23.05
CA SER A 217 31.19 -9.61 24.10
C SER A 217 31.40 -11.02 23.56
N SER A 218 30.85 -11.34 22.39
CA SER A 218 30.93 -12.66 21.75
C SER A 218 31.29 -12.54 20.26
N PRO A 219 32.47 -11.94 19.93
CA PRO A 219 32.83 -11.56 18.56
C PRO A 219 32.96 -12.73 17.59
N ASN A 220 33.24 -13.94 18.10
CA ASN A 220 33.44 -15.15 17.30
C ASN A 220 32.14 -15.79 16.85
N THR A 221 31.00 -15.47 17.46
CA THR A 221 29.74 -16.20 17.26
C THR A 221 28.53 -15.31 17.04
N HIS A 222 28.61 -14.02 17.41
CA HIS A 222 27.51 -13.06 17.30
C HIS A 222 27.86 -11.88 16.39
N ILE A 223 26.87 -11.42 15.65
CA ILE A 223 26.89 -10.18 14.86
C ILE A 223 25.87 -9.22 15.44
N ASP A 224 26.30 -7.99 15.62
CA ASP A 224 25.44 -6.86 15.94
C ASP A 224 25.04 -6.13 14.67
N PHE A 225 23.82 -5.60 14.69
CA PHE A 225 23.23 -4.77 13.66
C PHE A 225 22.80 -3.47 14.32
N THR A 226 23.25 -2.33 13.80
CA THR A 226 22.72 -1.03 14.27
C THR A 226 21.23 -0.89 13.95
N SER A 227 20.55 0.08 14.55
CA SER A 227 19.20 0.46 14.10
C SER A 227 19.21 0.86 12.61
N GLY A 228 18.05 0.77 11.96
CA GLY A 228 17.96 1.03 10.53
C GLY A 228 16.74 0.40 9.86
N SER A 229 16.77 0.39 8.53
CA SER A 229 15.69 -0.13 7.70
C SER A 229 16.19 -0.68 6.37
N ALA A 230 15.41 -1.60 5.81
CA ALA A 230 15.67 -2.21 4.50
C ALA A 230 14.38 -2.25 3.68
N ARG A 231 14.51 -2.02 2.37
CA ARG A 231 13.41 -2.08 1.41
C ARG A 231 13.82 -2.79 0.13
N SER A 232 12.98 -3.70 -0.33
CA SER A 232 13.06 -4.28 -1.68
C SER A 232 11.66 -4.36 -2.29
N GLY A 233 11.43 -3.64 -3.40
CA GLY A 233 10.11 -3.55 -4.01
C GLY A 233 9.05 -3.01 -3.03
N ALA A 234 8.01 -3.80 -2.77
CA ALA A 234 6.96 -3.48 -1.79
C ALA A 234 7.30 -3.94 -0.35
N SER A 235 8.33 -4.75 -0.17
CA SER A 235 8.75 -5.25 1.14
C SER A 235 9.61 -4.23 1.86
N PHE A 236 9.25 -3.90 3.09
CA PHE A 236 9.93 -2.92 3.95
C PHE A 236 9.95 -3.40 5.39
N VAL A 237 11.06 -3.20 6.09
CA VAL A 237 11.17 -3.42 7.53
C VAL A 237 12.13 -2.43 8.18
N SER A 238 11.88 -2.08 9.44
CA SER A 238 12.73 -1.18 10.22
C SER A 238 12.86 -1.64 11.66
N SER A 239 14.00 -1.33 12.28
CA SER A 239 14.21 -1.43 13.72
C SER A 239 14.76 -0.11 14.26
N ALA A 240 14.16 0.39 15.34
CA ALA A 240 14.66 1.56 16.07
C ALA A 240 15.79 1.20 17.07
N ALA A 241 15.94 -0.09 17.40
CA ALA A 241 16.96 -0.59 18.31
C ALA A 241 18.04 -1.39 17.56
N SER A 242 19.22 -1.51 18.17
CA SER A 242 20.22 -2.47 17.74
C SER A 242 19.70 -3.91 17.91
N PHE A 243 20.18 -4.80 17.07
CA PHE A 243 19.79 -6.19 17.07
C PHE A 243 21.04 -7.08 17.05
N THR A 244 20.96 -8.27 17.63
CA THR A 244 22.07 -9.22 17.65
C THR A 244 21.58 -10.57 17.18
N LYS A 245 22.36 -11.28 16.36
CA LYS A 245 22.11 -12.69 16.02
C LYS A 245 23.39 -13.49 16.09
N ARG A 246 23.27 -14.76 16.46
CA ARG A 246 24.40 -15.70 16.48
C ARG A 246 24.36 -16.66 15.30
N VAL A 247 25.53 -16.88 14.69
CA VAL A 247 25.70 -17.80 13.55
C VAL A 247 25.80 -19.26 13.99
N THR A 248 25.90 -19.54 15.29
CA THR A 248 26.11 -20.89 15.84
C THR A 248 24.82 -21.61 16.26
N GLY A 249 23.64 -21.06 15.91
CA GLY A 249 22.35 -21.69 16.18
C GLY A 249 21.37 -21.47 15.04
N THR A 250 20.44 -22.40 14.89
CA THR A 250 19.32 -22.29 13.96
C THR A 250 18.41 -21.11 14.32
N PHE A 251 17.69 -20.62 13.33
CA PHE A 251 16.84 -19.45 13.45
C PHE A 251 15.83 -19.64 14.60
N ALA A 252 15.84 -18.69 15.52
CA ALA A 252 14.79 -18.46 16.49
C ALA A 252 14.55 -16.95 16.59
N ALA A 253 13.31 -16.54 16.86
CA ALA A 253 12.94 -15.13 16.86
C ALA A 253 13.63 -14.34 17.97
N GLY A 254 13.98 -13.09 17.69
CA GLY A 254 14.47 -12.11 18.66
C GLY A 254 15.99 -11.93 18.69
N THR A 255 16.39 -10.91 19.45
CA THR A 255 17.80 -10.51 19.63
C THR A 255 18.57 -11.51 20.49
N GLY A 256 19.83 -11.76 20.16
CA GLY A 256 20.71 -12.77 20.78
C GLY A 256 20.42 -14.21 20.36
N ALA A 257 19.33 -14.45 19.65
CA ALA A 257 18.93 -15.79 19.21
C ALA A 257 19.76 -16.30 18.02
N GLY A 258 19.64 -17.61 17.75
CA GLY A 258 20.23 -18.24 16.57
C GLY A 258 19.67 -17.65 15.28
N GLY A 259 20.52 -17.55 14.26
CA GLY A 259 20.19 -16.92 13.00
C GLY A 259 20.26 -17.81 11.76
N LEU A 260 20.74 -19.06 11.83
CA LEU A 260 20.88 -19.90 10.63
C LEU A 260 19.52 -20.38 10.10
N ASP A 261 19.26 -20.19 8.80
CA ASP A 261 18.06 -20.70 8.13
C ASP A 261 17.99 -22.24 8.13
N ALA A 262 19.15 -22.90 8.14
CA ALA A 262 19.29 -24.34 8.26
C ALA A 262 20.67 -24.75 8.83
N GLY A 263 20.75 -25.97 9.35
CA GLY A 263 22.00 -26.62 9.70
C GLY A 263 22.77 -25.97 10.86
N ALA A 264 24.10 -26.11 10.81
CA ALA A 264 25.04 -25.61 11.82
C ALA A 264 26.14 -24.77 11.16
N VAL A 265 26.85 -24.00 11.97
CA VAL A 265 27.98 -23.18 11.48
C VAL A 265 29.06 -24.07 10.86
N ALA A 266 29.51 -23.73 9.67
CA ALA A 266 30.56 -24.44 8.95
C ALA A 266 31.85 -23.63 8.92
N ALA A 267 32.98 -24.32 8.80
CA ALA A 267 34.29 -23.70 8.63
C ALA A 267 34.44 -23.12 7.21
N ASN A 268 35.13 -22.00 7.09
CA ASN A 268 35.40 -21.31 5.81
C ASN A 268 34.14 -21.02 4.98
N ALA A 269 33.03 -20.72 5.64
CA ALA A 269 31.71 -20.56 5.04
C ALA A 269 31.34 -19.09 4.82
N THR A 270 30.33 -18.89 3.99
CA THR A 270 29.70 -17.59 3.70
C THR A 270 28.26 -17.62 4.18
N TYR A 271 27.88 -16.62 4.96
CA TYR A 271 26.53 -16.43 5.47
C TYR A 271 26.03 -15.04 5.08
N PHE A 272 25.06 -15.00 4.17
CA PHE A 272 24.35 -13.79 3.78
C PHE A 272 23.30 -13.47 4.84
N ALA A 273 23.35 -12.26 5.37
CA ALA A 273 22.38 -11.76 6.33
C ALA A 273 21.18 -11.15 5.58
N TYR A 274 19.98 -11.63 5.87
CA TYR A 274 18.73 -11.13 5.30
C TYR A 274 17.87 -10.52 6.38
N ALA A 275 17.39 -9.30 6.14
CA ALA A 275 16.37 -8.67 6.96
C ALA A 275 15.05 -9.42 6.81
N LEU A 276 14.43 -9.75 7.94
CA LEU A 276 13.11 -10.35 8.02
C LEU A 276 12.11 -9.35 8.56
N ARG A 277 10.87 -9.45 8.08
CA ARG A 277 9.71 -8.81 8.68
C ARG A 277 8.75 -9.89 9.15
N LYS A 278 8.37 -9.87 10.42
CA LYS A 278 7.32 -10.74 10.93
C LYS A 278 5.96 -10.29 10.37
N ASP A 279 5.19 -11.22 9.83
CA ASP A 279 3.96 -10.88 9.10
C ASP A 279 2.84 -10.41 10.04
N ALA A 280 2.85 -10.86 11.30
CA ALA A 280 1.81 -10.56 12.27
C ALA A 280 1.91 -9.15 12.88
N ASP A 281 3.11 -8.65 13.13
CA ASP A 281 3.34 -7.39 13.87
C ASP A 281 4.37 -6.46 13.18
N LEU A 282 4.86 -6.84 12.00
CA LEU A 282 5.82 -6.09 11.19
C LEU A 282 7.20 -5.88 11.85
N SER A 283 7.50 -6.60 12.95
CA SER A 283 8.76 -6.49 13.65
C SER A 283 9.95 -7.02 12.84
N PHE A 284 11.13 -6.46 13.14
CA PHE A 284 12.40 -6.80 12.50
C PHE A 284 13.06 -8.03 13.13
N ASP A 285 13.61 -8.90 12.28
CA ASP A 285 14.55 -9.96 12.67
C ASP A 285 15.60 -10.15 11.56
N VAL A 286 16.58 -11.02 11.76
CA VAL A 286 17.61 -11.35 10.75
C VAL A 286 17.81 -12.85 10.69
N VAL A 287 17.93 -13.36 9.46
CA VAL A 287 18.37 -14.73 9.19
C VAL A 287 19.68 -14.72 8.39
N PHE A 288 20.53 -15.69 8.66
CA PHE A 288 21.74 -16.01 7.93
C PHE A 288 21.48 -17.22 7.05
N SER A 289 21.80 -17.11 5.77
CA SER A 289 21.70 -18.20 4.80
C SER A 289 23.00 -18.36 4.04
N THR A 290 23.31 -19.58 3.62
CA THR A 290 24.39 -19.84 2.66
C THR A 290 23.98 -19.48 1.22
N SER A 291 22.69 -19.20 0.99
CA SER A 291 22.19 -18.79 -0.32
C SER A 291 22.45 -17.30 -0.61
N PRO A 292 23.04 -16.96 -1.77
CA PRO A 292 23.25 -15.57 -2.21
C PRO A 292 21.97 -14.91 -2.76
N ILE A 293 20.87 -15.65 -2.87
CA ILE A 293 19.58 -15.16 -3.37
C ILE A 293 18.42 -15.58 -2.47
N ILE A 294 17.38 -14.75 -2.41
CA ILE A 294 16.19 -15.00 -1.58
C ILE A 294 15.52 -16.33 -1.93
N GLY A 295 15.40 -16.67 -3.21
CA GLY A 295 14.75 -17.91 -3.66
C GLY A 295 15.46 -19.21 -3.28
N GLY A 296 16.69 -19.15 -2.78
CA GLY A 296 17.44 -20.31 -2.29
C GLY A 296 17.53 -20.42 -0.77
N ILE A 297 16.90 -19.52 -0.01
CA ILE A 297 16.89 -19.55 1.45
C ILE A 297 15.97 -20.68 1.93
N THR A 298 16.40 -21.43 2.94
CA THR A 298 15.55 -22.47 3.55
C THR A 298 14.48 -21.82 4.43
N THR A 299 13.20 -22.01 4.09
CA THR A 299 12.09 -21.30 4.75
C THR A 299 11.41 -22.06 5.89
N THR A 300 11.81 -23.30 6.16
CA THR A 300 11.15 -24.18 7.16
C THR A 300 11.07 -23.55 8.56
N LEU A 301 12.07 -22.77 8.96
CA LEU A 301 12.12 -22.08 10.25
C LEU A 301 11.56 -20.64 10.19
N LEU A 302 11.16 -20.16 9.01
CA LEU A 302 10.80 -18.77 8.73
C LEU A 302 9.30 -18.58 8.48
N THR A 303 8.46 -19.54 8.86
CA THR A 303 7.00 -19.43 8.74
C THR A 303 6.50 -18.19 9.50
N GLY A 304 5.71 -17.35 8.82
CA GLY A 304 5.22 -16.08 9.36
C GLY A 304 6.22 -14.92 9.27
N TYR A 305 7.26 -15.07 8.45
CA TYR A 305 8.18 -14.00 8.11
C TYR A 305 8.27 -13.78 6.60
N THR A 306 8.24 -12.51 6.20
CA THR A 306 8.65 -12.05 4.88
C THR A 306 10.17 -11.82 4.87
N ILE A 307 10.90 -12.43 3.93
CA ILE A 307 12.31 -12.13 3.67
C ILE A 307 12.38 -10.86 2.82
N VAL A 308 12.98 -9.80 3.36
CA VAL A 308 12.92 -8.46 2.75
C VAL A 308 14.09 -8.19 1.81
N LYS A 309 15.33 -8.28 2.30
CA LYS A 309 16.52 -7.91 1.52
C LYS A 309 17.79 -8.47 2.13
N CYS A 310 18.79 -8.78 1.31
CA CYS A 310 20.15 -9.00 1.81
C CYS A 310 20.70 -7.68 2.35
N ILE A 311 21.17 -7.70 3.59
CA ILE A 311 21.71 -6.54 4.30
C ILE A 311 23.19 -6.71 4.60
N GLY A 312 23.83 -7.82 4.25
CA GLY A 312 25.27 -7.98 4.44
C GLY A 312 25.70 -9.42 4.36
N VAL A 313 26.98 -9.63 4.64
CA VAL A 313 27.59 -10.96 4.61
C VAL A 313 28.57 -11.13 5.78
N VAL A 314 28.65 -12.36 6.27
CA VAL A 314 29.49 -12.79 7.38
C VAL A 314 30.28 -14.01 6.92
N LEU A 315 31.60 -14.00 7.16
CA LEU A 315 32.47 -15.12 6.79
C LEU A 315 33.01 -15.79 8.04
N THR A 316 33.15 -17.12 7.99
CA THR A 316 33.80 -17.90 9.05
C THR A 316 35.21 -18.34 8.65
N ASP A 317 36.05 -18.62 9.66
CA ASP A 317 37.39 -19.17 9.47
C ASP A 317 37.44 -20.70 9.52
N GLY A 318 38.65 -21.27 9.48
CA GLY A 318 38.86 -22.72 9.53
C GLY A 318 38.40 -23.38 10.82
N SER A 319 38.16 -22.60 11.88
CA SER A 319 37.63 -23.04 13.17
C SER A 319 36.16 -22.68 13.36
N SER A 320 35.47 -22.28 12.29
CA SER A 320 34.06 -21.83 12.30
C SER A 320 33.81 -20.56 13.12
N ASN A 321 34.85 -19.81 13.49
CA ASN A 321 34.67 -18.51 14.13
C ASN A 321 34.37 -17.45 13.08
N ILE A 322 33.55 -16.46 13.44
CA ILE A 322 33.34 -15.27 12.59
C ILE A 322 34.68 -14.56 12.40
N ARG A 323 35.04 -14.29 11.15
CA ARG A 323 36.22 -13.48 10.81
C ARG A 323 35.97 -12.03 11.19
N PRO A 324 36.84 -11.39 11.98
CA PRO A 324 36.67 -9.99 12.35
C PRO A 324 36.73 -9.04 11.14
N PHE A 325 35.78 -8.11 11.04
CA PHE A 325 35.70 -7.14 9.96
C PHE A 325 35.22 -5.76 10.43
N VAL A 326 35.50 -4.76 9.60
CA VAL A 326 34.93 -3.41 9.67
C VAL A 326 34.11 -3.20 8.41
N LEU A 327 32.87 -2.74 8.57
CA LEU A 327 31.98 -2.36 7.48
C LEU A 327 31.92 -0.84 7.34
N TYR A 328 32.44 -0.33 6.23
CA TYR A 328 32.39 1.08 5.87
C TYR A 328 31.17 1.41 5.01
N PRO A 329 30.83 2.71 4.82
CA PRO A 329 29.79 3.12 3.89
C PRO A 329 29.96 2.49 2.50
N ARG A 330 28.85 2.38 1.73
CA ARG A 330 28.80 1.72 0.41
C ARG A 330 29.18 0.24 0.42
N ASP A 331 28.92 -0.44 1.54
CA ASP A 331 29.11 -1.88 1.70
C ASP A 331 30.55 -2.36 1.45
N GLU A 332 31.52 -1.56 1.92
CA GLU A 332 32.93 -1.91 1.87
C GLU A 332 33.35 -2.67 3.14
N TYR A 333 33.75 -3.93 2.96
CA TYR A 333 34.27 -4.78 4.01
C TYR A 333 35.80 -4.71 4.04
N THR A 334 36.37 -4.55 5.23
CA THR A 334 37.81 -4.71 5.49
C THR A 334 37.99 -5.66 6.66
N PHE A 335 38.79 -6.71 6.48
CA PHE A 335 39.16 -7.60 7.58
C PHE A 335 40.06 -6.86 8.56
N VAL A 336 39.87 -7.11 9.85
CA VAL A 336 40.76 -6.53 10.90
C VAL A 336 42.19 -7.06 10.71
N THR A 337 42.30 -8.36 10.40
CA THR A 337 43.56 -9.00 10.02
C THR A 337 43.45 -9.48 8.58
N PRO A 338 44.27 -8.95 7.65
CA PRO A 338 44.31 -9.42 6.26
C PRO A 338 44.52 -10.93 6.16
N VAL A 339 43.78 -11.57 5.28
CA VAL A 339 43.85 -13.03 5.11
C VAL A 339 44.89 -13.38 4.08
N LYS A 340 45.84 -14.25 4.44
CA LYS A 340 46.91 -14.71 3.55
C LYS A 340 46.44 -15.91 2.74
N ASP A 341 45.79 -15.65 1.60
CA ASP A 341 45.22 -16.68 0.72
C ASP A 341 46.28 -17.44 -0.09
N ALA A 342 47.46 -16.84 -0.29
CA ALA A 342 48.62 -17.53 -0.86
C ALA A 342 49.87 -17.21 -0.06
N ALA A 343 50.65 -18.25 0.25
CA ALA A 343 51.94 -18.12 0.91
C ALA A 343 52.97 -18.98 0.18
N ASN A 344 53.91 -18.33 -0.51
CA ASN A 344 54.92 -19.00 -1.32
C ASN A 344 54.31 -19.95 -2.37
N ALA A 345 53.12 -19.62 -2.87
CA ALA A 345 52.41 -20.47 -3.82
C ALA A 345 53.06 -20.37 -5.20
N ALA A 346 53.19 -21.48 -5.91
CA ALA A 346 53.76 -21.48 -7.24
C ALA A 346 52.85 -20.74 -8.24
N ILE A 347 53.47 -19.96 -9.13
CA ILE A 347 52.82 -19.35 -10.30
C ILE A 347 53.62 -19.69 -11.56
N SER A 348 52.95 -19.79 -12.70
CA SER A 348 53.57 -20.13 -13.98
C SER A 348 53.06 -19.25 -15.11
N THR A 349 53.56 -19.50 -16.31
CA THR A 349 53.11 -18.90 -17.56
C THR A 349 51.74 -19.39 -18.02
N THR A 350 51.16 -20.38 -17.34
CA THR A 350 49.82 -20.89 -17.61
C THR A 350 48.81 -20.27 -16.65
N SER A 351 47.78 -19.62 -17.19
CA SER A 351 46.71 -19.03 -16.40
C SER A 351 45.96 -20.10 -15.59
N THR A 352 45.83 -19.88 -14.28
CA THR A 352 45.08 -20.74 -13.36
C THR A 352 44.19 -19.90 -12.45
N PHE A 353 43.27 -20.55 -11.72
CA PHE A 353 42.45 -19.90 -10.71
C PHE A 353 43.13 -19.90 -9.34
N LEU A 354 43.03 -18.78 -8.64
CA LEU A 354 43.42 -18.64 -7.24
C LEU A 354 42.15 -18.35 -6.42
N ALA A 355 41.87 -19.19 -5.42
CA ALA A 355 40.76 -18.96 -4.50
C ALA A 355 41.15 -17.93 -3.43
N LEU A 356 40.21 -17.08 -3.07
CA LEU A 356 40.37 -16.00 -2.09
C LEU A 356 39.41 -16.15 -0.92
N THR A 357 39.71 -15.52 0.21
CA THR A 357 38.80 -15.43 1.35
C THR A 357 37.84 -14.25 1.17
N VAL A 358 36.83 -14.46 0.36
CA VAL A 358 35.72 -13.54 0.10
C VAL A 358 34.39 -14.32 -0.02
N PRO A 359 33.22 -13.68 -0.10
CA PRO A 359 31.93 -14.38 -0.23
C PRO A 359 31.91 -15.39 -1.38
N ASN A 360 31.48 -16.62 -1.07
CA ASN A 360 31.16 -17.65 -2.06
C ASN A 360 29.71 -17.52 -2.51
N GLY A 361 29.41 -17.87 -3.77
CA GLY A 361 28.08 -17.77 -4.38
C GLY A 361 27.74 -16.40 -4.97
N ALA A 362 28.54 -15.37 -4.72
CA ALA A 362 28.37 -14.03 -5.28
C ALA A 362 29.67 -13.51 -5.89
N ARG A 363 29.57 -12.73 -6.98
CA ARG A 363 30.72 -11.97 -7.48
C ARG A 363 30.94 -10.77 -6.58
N VAL A 364 32.18 -10.58 -6.13
CA VAL A 364 32.57 -9.43 -5.31
C VAL A 364 33.85 -8.82 -5.86
N LYS A 365 34.11 -7.56 -5.50
CA LYS A 365 35.39 -6.93 -5.83
C LYS A 365 36.31 -7.08 -4.63
N ALA A 366 37.31 -7.95 -4.72
CA ALA A 366 38.26 -8.23 -3.65
C ALA A 366 39.35 -7.16 -3.59
N LYS A 367 39.71 -6.72 -2.39
CA LYS A 367 40.79 -5.76 -2.12
C LYS A 367 42.08 -6.53 -1.84
N LEU A 368 43.05 -6.46 -2.75
CA LEU A 368 44.19 -7.37 -2.74
C LEU A 368 45.53 -6.64 -2.68
N ARG A 369 46.45 -7.23 -1.91
CA ARG A 369 47.89 -6.94 -1.94
C ARG A 369 48.62 -8.22 -2.27
N PHE A 370 49.64 -8.12 -3.11
CA PHE A 370 50.34 -9.30 -3.59
C PHE A 370 51.82 -9.06 -3.87
N GLN A 371 52.56 -10.16 -3.83
CA GLN A 371 53.98 -10.23 -4.14
C GLN A 371 54.24 -11.30 -5.19
N TYR A 372 55.25 -11.09 -6.00
CA TYR A 372 55.75 -12.03 -6.99
C TYR A 372 57.28 -12.06 -6.95
N THR A 373 57.87 -13.24 -7.00
CA THR A 373 59.31 -13.45 -7.18
C THR A 373 59.55 -14.48 -8.27
N SER A 374 60.64 -14.34 -9.01
CA SER A 374 61.08 -15.27 -10.04
C SER A 374 62.60 -15.22 -10.20
N SER A 375 63.20 -16.30 -10.68
CA SER A 375 64.60 -16.29 -11.14
C SER A 375 64.78 -15.56 -12.46
N ALA A 376 63.71 -15.31 -13.22
CA ALA A 376 63.75 -14.52 -14.44
C ALA A 376 63.76 -13.01 -14.14
N THR A 377 64.65 -12.27 -14.80
CA THR A 377 64.66 -10.81 -14.78
C THR A 377 63.65 -10.25 -15.77
N THR A 378 63.03 -9.12 -15.44
CA THR A 378 62.01 -8.40 -16.23
C THR A 378 60.65 -9.11 -16.37
N ALA A 379 60.40 -10.18 -15.62
CA ALA A 379 59.09 -10.84 -15.59
C ALA A 379 58.12 -10.13 -14.63
N ALA A 380 56.85 -10.00 -15.02
CA ALA A 380 55.76 -9.48 -14.19
C ALA A 380 54.69 -10.57 -13.99
N ALA A 381 53.83 -10.39 -12.99
CA ALA A 381 52.63 -11.20 -12.80
C ALA A 381 51.37 -10.38 -13.04
N LEU A 382 50.31 -11.08 -13.46
CA LEU A 382 48.99 -10.52 -13.71
C LEU A 382 47.95 -11.33 -12.94
N PHE A 383 47.24 -10.61 -12.08
CA PHE A 383 46.02 -11.08 -11.43
C PHE A 383 44.83 -10.38 -12.08
N SER A 384 43.79 -11.12 -12.46
CA SER A 384 42.68 -10.55 -13.24
C SER A 384 41.33 -11.16 -12.93
N ASP A 385 40.28 -10.44 -13.35
CA ASP A 385 38.90 -10.92 -13.28
C ASP A 385 38.74 -12.14 -14.19
N PRO A 386 38.27 -13.30 -13.67
CA PRO A 386 37.98 -14.49 -14.47
C PRO A 386 37.17 -14.27 -15.74
N SER A 387 36.26 -13.27 -15.74
CA SER A 387 35.38 -12.94 -16.86
C SER A 387 36.09 -12.28 -18.04
N GLN A 388 37.31 -11.79 -17.86
CA GLN A 388 38.17 -11.28 -18.94
C GLN A 388 38.78 -12.42 -19.78
N GLY A 389 38.59 -13.68 -19.39
CA GLY A 389 39.17 -14.82 -20.08
C GLY A 389 40.62 -15.08 -19.69
N ILE A 390 41.36 -15.80 -20.54
CA ILE A 390 42.77 -16.11 -20.33
C ILE A 390 43.61 -14.95 -20.88
N LEU A 391 44.43 -14.36 -20.01
CA LEU A 391 45.40 -13.31 -20.35
C LEU A 391 46.83 -13.85 -20.18
N ALA A 392 47.79 -13.19 -20.80
CA ALA A 392 49.21 -13.45 -20.67
C ALA A 392 49.90 -12.30 -19.92
N ALA A 393 50.65 -12.62 -18.87
CA ALA A 393 51.44 -11.63 -18.14
C ALA A 393 52.74 -11.30 -18.88
N SER A 394 53.14 -10.03 -18.81
CA SER A 394 54.48 -9.43 -19.04
C SER A 394 54.33 -8.03 -19.63
N ILE A 395 55.39 -7.22 -19.57
CA ILE A 395 55.45 -5.85 -20.14
C ILE A 395 55.14 -5.83 -21.65
N GLY A 396 55.45 -6.90 -22.38
CA GLY A 396 55.17 -7.03 -23.82
C GLY A 396 53.87 -7.75 -24.18
N ASN A 397 53.08 -8.20 -23.21
CA ASN A 397 51.83 -8.97 -23.40
C ASN A 397 50.62 -8.15 -22.94
N ASP A 398 49.66 -8.76 -22.22
CA ASP A 398 48.46 -8.09 -21.69
C ASP A 398 48.75 -7.25 -20.42
N GLY A 399 50.02 -7.04 -20.10
CA GLY A 399 50.49 -6.26 -18.95
C GLY A 399 50.68 -7.08 -17.67
N GLY A 400 50.79 -6.37 -16.55
CA GLY A 400 50.91 -6.92 -15.21
C GLY A 400 50.48 -5.89 -14.18
N ASN A 401 49.86 -6.35 -13.09
CA ASN A 401 49.52 -5.49 -11.94
C ASN A 401 50.44 -5.72 -10.75
N VAL A 402 51.38 -6.66 -10.85
CA VAL A 402 52.57 -6.73 -10.00
C VAL A 402 53.74 -6.12 -10.76
N GLY A 403 54.61 -5.39 -10.06
CA GLY A 403 55.85 -4.89 -10.66
C GLY A 403 56.69 -6.00 -11.34
N SER A 404 57.64 -5.60 -12.18
CA SER A 404 58.58 -6.53 -12.78
C SER A 404 59.72 -6.88 -11.82
N VAL A 405 60.11 -8.15 -11.74
CA VAL A 405 61.30 -8.60 -11.00
C VAL A 405 62.55 -8.12 -11.74
N GLN A 406 63.27 -7.10 -11.25
CA GLN A 406 64.45 -6.54 -11.92
C GLN A 406 65.76 -7.28 -11.57
N VAL A 407 65.79 -7.97 -10.44
CA VAL A 407 66.92 -8.77 -9.97
C VAL A 407 66.39 -10.16 -9.63
N ALA A 408 67.03 -11.21 -10.15
CA ALA A 408 66.61 -12.59 -9.95
C ALA A 408 66.40 -12.92 -8.45
N GLY A 409 65.25 -13.50 -8.12
CA GLY A 409 64.84 -13.83 -6.75
C GLY A 409 64.32 -12.66 -5.92
N ASN A 410 64.38 -11.42 -6.42
CA ASN A 410 63.84 -10.26 -5.71
C ASN A 410 62.31 -10.19 -5.80
N TYR A 411 61.70 -9.45 -4.89
CA TYR A 411 60.25 -9.34 -4.78
C TYR A 411 59.73 -8.12 -5.52
N ALA A 412 58.76 -8.35 -6.40
CA ALA A 412 57.89 -7.31 -6.90
C ALA A 412 56.59 -7.28 -6.09
N ILE A 413 56.09 -6.09 -5.81
CA ILE A 413 54.88 -5.85 -5.00
C ILE A 413 53.83 -5.17 -5.89
N GLY A 414 52.56 -5.43 -5.62
CA GLY A 414 51.46 -4.67 -6.17
C GLY A 414 50.20 -4.78 -5.31
N SER A 415 49.19 -3.98 -5.67
CA SER A 415 47.87 -4.04 -5.07
C SER A 415 46.81 -3.69 -6.10
N ALA A 416 45.65 -4.31 -6.01
CA ALA A 416 44.54 -4.03 -6.92
C ALA A 416 43.21 -4.49 -6.32
N ASP A 417 42.13 -3.86 -6.77
CA ASP A 417 40.78 -4.35 -6.54
C ASP A 417 40.32 -5.17 -7.74
N ILE A 418 40.07 -6.47 -7.54
CA ILE A 418 39.80 -7.42 -8.63
C ILE A 418 38.45 -8.10 -8.40
N TRP A 419 37.61 -8.12 -9.43
CA TRP A 419 36.35 -8.86 -9.40
C TRP A 419 36.59 -10.37 -9.41
N THR A 420 35.91 -11.08 -8.52
CA THR A 420 35.91 -12.55 -8.48
C THR A 420 34.82 -13.13 -9.38
N ASN A 421 34.95 -14.41 -9.68
CA ASN A 421 33.79 -15.23 -10.05
C ASN A 421 32.95 -15.58 -8.80
N THR A 422 31.84 -16.28 -9.00
CA THR A 422 30.95 -16.74 -7.90
C THR A 422 31.57 -17.84 -7.04
N ASN A 423 32.67 -18.45 -7.47
CA ASN A 423 33.42 -19.45 -6.72
C ASN A 423 34.59 -18.84 -5.96
N LYS A 424 34.51 -17.54 -5.61
CA LYS A 424 35.53 -16.78 -4.86
C LYS A 424 36.95 -16.87 -5.46
N GLN A 425 37.05 -16.94 -6.79
CA GLN A 425 38.34 -17.04 -7.48
C GLN A 425 38.65 -15.83 -8.35
N ILE A 426 39.95 -15.57 -8.51
CA ILE A 426 40.54 -14.72 -9.56
C ILE A 426 41.44 -15.55 -10.46
N ARG A 427 41.87 -14.98 -11.59
CA ARG A 427 42.93 -15.58 -12.42
C ARG A 427 44.31 -15.09 -11.99
N GLN A 428 45.30 -15.97 -12.12
CA GLN A 428 46.71 -15.68 -11.92
C GLN A 428 47.52 -16.22 -13.11
N VAL A 429 48.50 -15.44 -13.56
CA VAL A 429 49.48 -15.83 -14.58
C VAL A 429 50.74 -14.98 -14.42
N ALA A 430 51.91 -15.51 -14.76
CA ALA A 430 53.17 -14.77 -14.71
C ALA A 430 53.94 -14.87 -16.02
N GLY A 431 54.74 -13.84 -16.34
CA GLY A 431 55.62 -13.87 -17.51
C GLY A 431 56.75 -14.89 -17.41
N ALA A 432 57.02 -15.39 -16.19
CA ALA A 432 57.93 -16.50 -15.90
C ALA A 432 57.48 -17.25 -14.63
N ALA A 433 57.88 -18.51 -14.49
CA ALA A 433 57.59 -19.29 -13.30
C ALA A 433 58.21 -18.66 -12.04
N GLY A 434 57.54 -18.83 -10.90
CA GLY A 434 57.98 -18.22 -9.65
C GLY A 434 57.04 -18.52 -8.49
N ASN A 435 57.07 -17.67 -7.47
CA ASN A 435 56.22 -17.78 -6.30
C ASN A 435 55.47 -16.48 -6.02
N ILE A 436 54.30 -16.61 -5.41
CA ILE A 436 53.46 -15.49 -5.01
C ILE A 436 53.06 -15.55 -3.55
N TRP A 437 52.73 -14.37 -3.03
CA TRP A 437 52.00 -14.19 -1.79
C TRP A 437 50.81 -13.29 -2.07
N MET A 438 49.66 -13.62 -1.50
CA MET A 438 48.41 -12.89 -1.71
C MET A 438 47.77 -12.65 -0.36
N TRP A 439 47.44 -11.38 -0.09
CA TRP A 439 46.66 -10.97 1.06
C TRP A 439 45.36 -10.34 0.57
N THR A 440 44.26 -10.84 1.12
CA THR A 440 42.94 -10.25 0.97
C THR A 440 42.69 -9.34 2.16
N ASP A 441 42.66 -8.03 1.92
CA ASP A 441 42.36 -7.03 2.94
C ASP A 441 40.85 -6.90 3.16
N GLY A 442 40.02 -7.31 2.20
CA GLY A 442 38.57 -7.22 2.28
C GLY A 442 37.90 -7.31 0.90
N PHE A 443 36.68 -6.80 0.79
CA PHE A 443 35.90 -6.84 -0.45
C PHE A 443 34.76 -5.82 -0.45
N TYR A 444 34.22 -5.54 -1.64
CA TYR A 444 32.97 -4.80 -1.84
C TYR A 444 31.81 -5.77 -2.10
N PHE A 445 30.74 -5.67 -1.31
CA PHE A 445 29.52 -6.48 -1.47
C PHE A 445 28.26 -5.60 -1.42
N PRO A 446 27.81 -5.05 -2.55
CA PRO A 446 26.73 -4.06 -2.56
C PRO A 446 25.37 -4.66 -2.16
N CYS A 447 24.82 -4.18 -1.05
CA CYS A 447 23.48 -4.50 -0.55
C CYS A 447 22.48 -3.35 -0.81
N GLY A 448 22.97 -2.22 -1.34
CA GLY A 448 22.16 -1.02 -1.58
C GLY A 448 22.22 -0.02 -0.43
N ARG A 449 23.31 0.01 0.36
CA ARG A 449 23.58 1.13 1.28
C ARG A 449 24.09 2.34 0.49
N ALA A 450 23.33 3.43 0.57
CA ALA A 450 23.80 4.73 0.11
C ALA A 450 24.88 5.27 1.06
N ALA A 451 25.77 6.14 0.54
CA ALA A 451 26.85 6.75 1.30
C ALA A 451 26.38 7.77 2.34
#